data_AF-A0A2T4TCC2-F1
#
_entry.id   AF-A0A2T4TCC2-F1
#
_cell.length_a   1.000
_cell.length_b   1.000
_cell.length_c   1.000
_cell.angle_alpha   90.00
_cell.angle_beta   90.00
_cell.angle_gamma   90.00
#
_symmetry.space_group_name_H-M   'P 1'
#
loop_
_entity.id
_entity.type
_entity.pdbx_description
1 polymer ?
#
loop_
_entity_poly.entity_id
_entity_poly.type
_entity_poly.pdbx_seq_one_letter_code
_entity_poly.pdbx_strand_id
1 'polypeptide(L)'
;MINVKDSKVQEVLEIIHEAIIRKEKRGGRLNEEILTEGKIFSVICKDFDMGPRKIVDCMEESYGYDITVDEVIKLLRGAKMGIPGERKEIFKWADRVATSFSKAILGDKKAFEEFDKIRKEPAVNGEKRRVQERVANIIIYEKYPEIDVFEDMERLLSLGNTLARYLFFDIADAICEVYDFPLYKDKEKDKQDHQGKKKIEKAEKQLSHEQALKKVVQLENTLERTDAMLQDLQKEFDVQLEESKSKELAEFFAKLNSEKYGCILDELLVVNKGVDRLRKSNYELPIEINGLLIMVKKLIQFVRDSHIEPIMKVNSVREVVASDIEYCNYDGSPFESPEEKKKIKVISSGWVYKDKDLQISRPKVKEEK
;
A
#
# COMPACT_ATOMS: atom_id res chain seq x y z
N MET A 1 9.63 26.81 16.92
CA MET A 1 8.18 27.03 17.00
C MET A 1 7.81 27.94 15.85
N ILE A 2 6.91 27.49 14.99
CA ILE A 2 6.47 28.22 13.80
C ILE A 2 5.47 29.29 14.25
N ASN A 3 5.66 30.54 13.83
CA ASN A 3 4.74 31.62 14.20
C ASN A 3 3.52 31.62 13.27
N VAL A 4 2.48 30.86 13.65
CA VAL A 4 1.23 30.76 12.88
C VAL A 4 0.34 32.01 12.91
N LYS A 5 0.79 33.08 13.59
CA LYS A 5 0.15 34.41 13.54
C LYS A 5 0.79 35.33 12.49
N ASP A 6 1.91 34.92 11.90
CA ASP A 6 2.51 35.65 10.79
C ASP A 6 1.60 35.53 9.55
N SER A 7 1.30 36.66 8.90
CA SER A 7 0.32 36.69 7.81
C SER A 7 0.76 35.87 6.60
N LYS A 8 2.07 35.79 6.31
CA LYS A 8 2.57 34.97 5.21
C LYS A 8 2.54 33.49 5.57
N VAL A 9 2.86 33.14 6.81
CA VAL A 9 2.72 31.75 7.29
C VAL A 9 1.26 31.30 7.21
N GLN A 10 0.31 32.15 7.63
CA GLN A 10 -1.12 31.86 7.50
C GLN A 10 -1.53 31.64 6.05
N GLU A 11 -1.09 32.50 5.14
CA GLU A 11 -1.37 32.36 3.70
C GLU A 11 -0.83 31.02 3.15
N VAL A 12 0.39 30.61 3.53
CA VAL A 12 0.93 29.30 3.14
C VAL A 12 0.06 28.16 3.69
N LEU A 13 -0.34 28.23 4.97
CA LEU A 13 -1.16 27.19 5.60
C LEU A 13 -2.57 27.11 4.99
N GLU A 14 -3.17 28.24 4.62
CA GLU A 14 -4.45 28.28 3.90
C GLU A 14 -4.37 27.58 2.53
N ILE A 15 -3.30 27.83 1.77
CA ILE A 15 -3.10 27.16 0.47
C ILE A 15 -2.90 25.65 0.66
N ILE A 16 -2.17 25.23 1.69
CA ILE A 16 -1.96 23.82 2.02
C ILE A 16 -3.29 23.17 2.44
N HIS A 17 -4.07 23.83 3.29
CA HIS A 17 -5.39 23.36 3.72
C HIS A 17 -6.32 23.11 2.52
N GLU A 18 -6.42 24.07 1.62
CA GLU A 18 -7.21 23.93 0.38
C GLU A 18 -6.68 22.82 -0.52
N ALA A 19 -5.37 22.55 -0.53
CA ALA A 19 -4.82 21.39 -1.22
C ALA A 19 -5.27 20.07 -0.56
N ILE A 20 -5.20 19.97 0.77
CA ILE A 20 -5.64 18.78 1.53
C ILE A 20 -7.11 18.49 1.26
N ILE A 21 -8.01 19.48 1.40
CA ILE A 21 -9.45 19.32 1.11
C ILE A 21 -9.68 18.83 -0.32
N ARG A 22 -8.98 19.41 -1.30
CA ARG A 22 -9.12 18.98 -2.71
C ARG A 22 -8.63 17.56 -2.93
N LYS A 23 -7.56 17.11 -2.26
CA LYS A 23 -7.07 15.72 -2.38
C LYS A 23 -7.99 14.74 -1.69
N GLU A 24 -8.48 15.06 -0.50
CA GLU A 24 -9.44 14.23 0.24
C GLU A 24 -10.68 13.95 -0.62
N LYS A 25 -11.30 15.00 -1.18
CA LYS A 25 -12.45 14.87 -2.09
C LYS A 25 -12.17 13.98 -3.30
N ARG A 26 -10.93 13.96 -3.80
CA ARG A 26 -10.51 13.11 -4.94
C ARG A 26 -10.19 11.67 -4.51
N GLY A 27 -9.83 11.45 -3.25
CA GLY A 27 -9.61 10.11 -2.68
C GLY A 27 -10.88 9.27 -2.59
N GLY A 28 -12.05 9.89 -2.71
CA GLY A 28 -13.33 9.18 -2.74
C GLY A 28 -13.77 8.73 -1.34
N ARG A 29 -14.30 7.51 -1.23
CA ARG A 29 -14.79 6.97 0.05
C ARG A 29 -13.60 6.67 0.96
N LEU A 30 -13.73 7.03 2.24
CA LEU A 30 -12.70 6.83 3.25
C LEU A 30 -12.25 5.36 3.27
N ASN A 31 -10.97 5.13 2.96
CA ASN A 31 -10.35 3.82 3.00
C ASN A 31 -9.78 3.61 4.40
N GLU A 32 -10.45 2.79 5.21
CA GLU A 32 -10.07 2.51 6.59
C GLU A 32 -8.68 1.90 6.71
N GLU A 33 -8.23 1.11 5.72
CA GLU A 33 -6.89 0.53 5.70
C GLU A 33 -5.83 1.63 5.56
N ILE A 34 -6.06 2.59 4.65
CA ILE A 34 -5.19 3.76 4.47
C ILE A 34 -5.17 4.58 5.76
N LEU A 35 -6.34 4.90 6.34
CA LEU A 35 -6.38 5.68 7.58
C LEU A 35 -5.62 4.97 8.72
N THR A 36 -5.80 3.65 8.87
CA THR A 36 -5.10 2.85 9.88
C THR A 36 -3.60 2.86 9.67
N GLU A 37 -3.15 2.69 8.42
CA GLU A 37 -1.73 2.79 8.05
C GLU A 37 -1.17 4.19 8.37
N GLY A 38 -1.92 5.25 8.11
CA GLY A 38 -1.54 6.63 8.44
C GLY A 38 -1.36 6.82 9.95
N LYS A 39 -2.30 6.33 10.76
CA LYS A 39 -2.22 6.35 12.22
C LYS A 39 -0.99 5.59 12.74
N ILE A 40 -0.67 4.43 12.15
CA ILE A 40 0.56 3.68 12.46
C ILE A 40 1.79 4.55 12.19
N PHE A 41 1.84 5.27 11.05
CA PHE A 41 2.97 6.15 10.75
C PHE A 41 3.09 7.32 11.73
N SER A 42 1.97 7.94 12.10
CA SER A 42 1.90 8.95 13.16
C SER A 42 2.48 8.42 14.48
N VAL A 43 2.08 7.21 14.91
CA VAL A 43 2.61 6.57 16.13
C VAL A 43 4.13 6.35 16.05
N ILE A 44 4.64 5.89 14.91
CA ILE A 44 6.09 5.66 14.72
C ILE A 44 6.87 6.98 14.80
N CYS A 45 6.25 8.14 14.54
CA CYS A 45 6.92 9.43 14.67
C CYS A 45 7.45 9.70 16.10
N LYS A 46 6.87 9.05 17.12
CA LYS A 46 7.30 9.15 18.53
C LYS A 46 8.61 8.41 18.80
N ASP A 47 8.88 7.33 18.06
CA ASP A 47 10.07 6.48 18.19
C ASP A 47 10.30 5.69 16.90
N PHE A 48 11.34 6.04 16.13
CA PHE A 48 11.60 5.42 14.83
C PHE A 48 12.07 3.97 14.93
N ASP A 49 12.50 3.52 16.12
CA ASP A 49 12.90 2.13 16.38
C ASP A 49 11.73 1.25 16.84
N MET A 50 10.52 1.80 16.88
CA MET A 50 9.34 1.11 17.39
C MET A 50 9.08 -0.20 16.62
N GLY A 51 8.98 -1.30 17.39
CA GLY A 51 8.59 -2.61 16.89
C GLY A 51 7.06 -2.78 16.90
N PRO A 52 6.52 -3.79 16.17
CA PRO A 52 5.09 -3.99 16.00
C PRO A 52 4.28 -4.03 17.30
N ARG A 53 4.80 -4.66 18.36
CA ARG A 53 4.10 -4.72 19.65
C ARG A 53 3.89 -3.35 20.28
N LYS A 54 4.95 -2.53 20.31
CA LYS A 54 4.90 -1.18 20.87
C LYS A 54 4.01 -0.25 20.02
N ILE A 55 3.95 -0.49 18.70
CA ILE A 55 3.00 0.22 17.81
C ILE A 55 1.56 -0.08 18.23
N VAL A 56 1.21 -1.35 18.51
CA VAL A 56 -0.13 -1.72 19.00
C VAL A 56 -0.47 -0.99 20.29
N ASP A 57 0.42 -1.05 21.28
CA ASP A 57 0.21 -0.40 22.58
C ASP A 57 -0.03 1.12 22.39
N CYS A 58 0.77 1.78 21.54
CA CYS A 58 0.60 3.21 21.26
C CYS A 58 -0.62 3.55 20.39
N MET A 59 -1.10 2.63 19.54
CA MET A 59 -2.33 2.80 18.74
C MET A 59 -3.57 2.80 19.65
N GLU A 60 -3.61 1.91 20.64
CA GLU A 60 -4.66 1.89 21.65
C GLU A 60 -4.64 3.18 22.49
N GLU A 61 -3.45 3.58 22.97
CA GLU A 61 -3.30 4.81 23.77
C GLU A 61 -3.66 6.09 23.01
N SER A 62 -3.27 6.20 21.73
CA SER A 62 -3.40 7.45 20.96
C SER A 62 -4.75 7.56 20.25
N TYR A 63 -5.35 6.43 19.87
CA TYR A 63 -6.53 6.40 18.99
C TYR A 63 -7.66 5.49 19.49
N GLY A 64 -7.49 4.77 20.60
CA GLY A 64 -8.46 3.78 21.08
C GLY A 64 -8.71 2.65 20.08
N TYR A 65 -7.72 2.35 19.23
CA TYR A 65 -7.86 1.44 18.11
C TYR A 65 -7.34 0.05 18.47
N ASP A 66 -8.24 -0.94 18.49
CA ASP A 66 -7.89 -2.35 18.73
C ASP A 66 -7.34 -2.96 17.43
N ILE A 67 -6.02 -3.18 17.41
CA ILE A 67 -5.30 -3.78 16.28
C ILE A 67 -4.32 -4.83 16.79
N THR A 68 -4.25 -5.95 16.10
CA THR A 68 -3.35 -7.04 16.45
C THR A 68 -1.93 -6.81 15.95
N VAL A 69 -0.97 -7.49 16.58
CA VAL A 69 0.44 -7.45 16.14
C VAL A 69 0.60 -7.95 14.70
N ASP A 70 -0.14 -9.00 14.32
CA ASP A 70 -0.10 -9.57 12.98
C ASP A 70 -0.65 -8.62 11.92
N GLU A 71 -1.70 -7.87 12.24
CA GLU A 71 -2.23 -6.82 11.36
C GLU A 71 -1.23 -5.68 11.16
N VAL A 72 -0.57 -5.22 12.22
CA VAL A 72 0.51 -4.22 12.10
C VAL A 72 1.64 -4.75 11.21
N ILE A 73 2.08 -6.00 11.41
CA ILE A 73 3.11 -6.62 10.57
C ILE A 73 2.67 -6.68 9.10
N LYS A 74 1.41 -7.05 8.84
CA LYS A 74 0.85 -7.13 7.49
C LYS A 74 0.83 -5.76 6.82
N LEU A 75 0.34 -4.72 7.52
CA LEU A 75 0.30 -3.34 7.00
C LEU A 75 1.72 -2.82 6.70
N LEU A 76 2.66 -3.00 7.62
CA LEU A 76 4.05 -2.60 7.42
C LEU A 76 4.69 -3.34 6.24
N ARG A 77 4.41 -4.63 6.05
CA ARG A 77 4.91 -5.38 4.89
C ARG A 77 4.28 -4.89 3.58
N GLY A 78 2.97 -4.62 3.55
CA GLY A 78 2.28 -4.04 2.40
C GLY A 78 2.86 -2.69 1.99
N ALA A 79 3.21 -1.87 2.97
CA ALA A 79 3.86 -0.57 2.79
C ALA A 79 5.36 -0.66 2.43
N LYS A 80 5.94 -1.87 2.30
CA LYS A 80 7.39 -2.12 2.17
C LYS A 80 8.24 -1.51 3.29
N MET A 81 7.71 -1.52 4.51
CA MET A 81 8.35 -1.04 5.75
C MET A 81 8.49 -2.14 6.82
N GLY A 82 8.43 -3.41 6.41
CA GLY A 82 8.61 -4.56 7.29
C GLY A 82 10.02 -4.69 7.86
N ILE A 83 11.03 -4.16 7.18
CA ILE A 83 12.44 -4.18 7.63
C ILE A 83 12.69 -2.97 8.55
N PRO A 84 13.03 -3.17 9.85
CA PRO A 84 13.18 -2.06 10.80
C PRO A 84 14.25 -1.03 10.41
N GLY A 85 15.38 -1.48 9.85
CA GLY A 85 16.45 -0.59 9.41
C GLY A 85 16.01 0.37 8.30
N GLU A 86 15.41 -0.17 7.24
CA GLU A 86 14.88 0.65 6.13
C GLU A 86 13.76 1.58 6.60
N ARG A 87 12.85 1.08 7.45
CA ARG A 87 11.79 1.91 8.04
C ARG A 87 12.40 3.10 8.78
N LYS A 88 13.41 2.87 9.64
CA LYS A 88 14.10 3.95 10.36
C LYS A 88 14.74 4.98 9.42
N GLU A 89 15.31 4.55 8.30
CA GLU A 89 15.88 5.47 7.30
C GLU A 89 14.82 6.37 6.67
N ILE A 90 13.63 5.85 6.34
CA ILE A 90 12.50 6.63 5.82
C ILE A 90 12.11 7.73 6.80
N PHE A 91 11.91 7.37 8.08
CA PHE A 91 11.52 8.34 9.11
C PHE A 91 12.62 9.37 9.41
N LYS A 92 13.90 8.96 9.40
CA LYS A 92 15.03 9.91 9.52
C LYS A 92 15.10 10.87 8.33
N TRP A 93 14.88 10.39 7.11
CA TRP A 93 14.82 11.26 5.94
C TRP A 93 13.66 12.26 6.07
N ALA A 94 12.48 11.80 6.47
CA ALA A 94 11.30 12.64 6.64
C ALA A 94 11.49 13.66 7.79
N ASP A 95 12.21 13.31 8.86
CA ASP A 95 12.57 14.24 9.93
C ASP A 95 13.50 15.38 9.45
N ARG A 96 14.46 15.06 8.57
CA ARG A 96 15.30 16.08 7.91
C ARG A 96 14.48 17.00 7.03
N VAL A 97 13.56 16.45 6.25
CA VAL A 97 12.60 17.22 5.43
C VAL A 97 11.80 18.19 6.31
N ALA A 98 11.19 17.69 7.39
CA ALA A 98 10.37 18.50 8.29
C ALA A 98 11.20 19.62 8.95
N THR A 99 12.43 19.33 9.32
CA THR A 99 13.35 20.33 9.89
C THR A 99 13.62 21.48 8.91
N SER A 100 13.91 21.17 7.64
CA SER A 100 14.09 22.20 6.60
C SER A 100 12.80 22.94 6.29
N PHE A 101 11.66 22.24 6.23
CA PHE A 101 10.33 22.82 6.04
C PHE A 101 10.01 23.89 7.09
N SER A 102 10.29 23.62 8.38
CA SER A 102 9.97 24.55 9.48
C SER A 102 10.61 25.93 9.36
N LYS A 103 11.73 26.04 8.64
CA LYS A 103 12.39 27.31 8.35
C LYS A 103 11.96 27.85 6.99
N ALA A 104 11.73 26.98 6.01
CA ALA A 104 11.24 27.35 4.70
C ALA A 104 9.86 28.04 4.75
N ILE A 105 8.94 27.53 5.58
CA ILE A 105 7.61 28.13 5.79
C ILE A 105 7.70 29.53 6.43
N LEU A 106 8.80 29.86 7.11
CA LEU A 106 9.06 31.19 7.66
C LEU A 106 9.72 32.14 6.64
N GLY A 107 9.90 31.71 5.39
CA GLY A 107 10.53 32.51 4.34
C GLY A 107 12.06 32.45 4.31
N ASP A 108 12.70 31.48 4.96
CA ASP A 108 14.15 31.25 4.78
C ASP A 108 14.40 30.56 3.43
N LYS A 109 14.89 31.33 2.46
CA LYS A 109 15.22 30.86 1.12
C LYS A 109 16.25 29.73 1.11
N LYS A 110 17.28 29.77 1.96
CA LYS A 110 18.31 28.70 2.00
C LYS A 110 17.71 27.41 2.54
N ALA A 111 16.85 27.52 3.56
CA ALA A 111 16.13 26.37 4.07
C ALA A 111 15.14 25.80 3.04
N PHE A 112 14.50 26.66 2.25
CA PHE A 112 13.64 26.22 1.14
C PHE A 112 14.43 25.49 0.05
N GLU A 113 15.59 26.00 -0.36
CA GLU A 113 16.46 25.33 -1.34
C GLU A 113 16.91 23.94 -0.83
N GLU A 114 17.24 23.83 0.46
CA GLU A 114 17.57 22.55 1.08
C GLU A 114 16.35 21.62 1.19
N PHE A 115 15.18 22.15 1.56
CA PHE A 115 13.92 21.40 1.55
C PHE A 115 13.60 20.85 0.15
N ASP A 116 13.69 21.70 -0.88
CA ASP A 116 13.43 21.32 -2.29
C ASP A 116 14.43 20.29 -2.82
N LYS A 117 15.65 20.28 -2.28
CA LYS A 117 16.66 19.27 -2.58
C LYS A 117 16.37 17.94 -1.87
N ILE A 118 16.32 17.94 -0.53
CA ILE A 118 16.15 16.71 0.28
C ILE A 118 14.85 15.99 -0.10
N ARG A 119 13.77 16.74 -0.36
CA ARG A 119 12.46 16.16 -0.70
C ARG A 119 12.47 15.30 -1.98
N LYS A 120 13.45 15.50 -2.86
CA LYS A 120 13.63 14.75 -4.12
C LYS A 120 14.58 13.55 -3.95
N GLU A 121 15.34 13.51 -2.86
CA GLU A 121 16.29 12.43 -2.59
C GLU A 121 15.57 11.13 -2.21
N PRO A 122 16.09 9.96 -2.63
CA PRO A 122 15.60 8.67 -2.15
C PRO A 122 15.95 8.46 -0.66
N ALA A 123 15.03 7.92 0.12
CA ALA A 123 15.25 7.70 1.54
C ALA A 123 16.09 6.46 1.87
N VAL A 124 16.04 5.40 1.05
CA VAL A 124 16.62 4.08 1.37
C VAL A 124 17.57 3.65 0.26
N ASN A 125 18.88 3.53 0.52
CA ASN A 125 19.89 2.98 -0.42
C ASN A 125 19.83 3.49 -1.87
N GLY A 126 19.43 4.74 -2.10
CA GLY A 126 19.29 5.29 -3.46
C GLY A 126 17.96 4.97 -4.15
N GLU A 127 17.07 4.22 -3.51
CA GLU A 127 15.72 3.90 -3.98
C GLU A 127 14.64 4.77 -3.33
N LYS A 128 13.72 5.25 -4.15
CA LYS A 128 12.57 6.02 -3.69
C LYS A 128 11.41 5.08 -3.34
N ARG A 129 10.95 5.12 -2.08
CA ARG A 129 9.80 4.32 -1.62
C ARG A 129 8.50 5.10 -1.88
N ARG A 130 7.42 4.42 -2.28
CA ARG A 130 6.11 5.06 -2.57
C ARG A 130 5.51 5.78 -1.36
N VAL A 131 5.80 5.29 -0.16
CA VAL A 131 5.30 5.80 1.13
C VAL A 131 6.05 7.04 1.63
N GLN A 132 7.18 7.37 0.99
CA GLN A 132 8.15 8.33 1.49
C GLN A 132 7.54 9.73 1.67
N GLU A 133 6.88 10.26 0.65
CA GLU A 133 6.21 11.57 0.73
C GLU A 133 5.06 11.59 1.74
N ARG A 134 4.35 10.47 1.88
CA ARG A 134 3.28 10.34 2.87
C ARG A 134 3.82 10.43 4.29
N VAL A 135 4.90 9.71 4.59
CA VAL A 135 5.60 9.78 5.89
C VAL A 135 6.14 11.19 6.15
N ALA A 136 6.69 11.87 5.13
CA ALA A 136 7.14 13.26 5.26
C ALA A 136 6.02 14.22 5.66
N ASN A 137 4.86 14.15 5.00
CA ASN A 137 3.74 15.01 5.35
C ASN A 137 3.28 14.77 6.80
N ILE A 138 3.20 13.51 7.23
CA ILE A 138 2.80 13.15 8.59
C ILE A 138 3.81 13.67 9.62
N ILE A 139 5.11 13.46 9.40
CA ILE A 139 6.15 13.96 10.31
C ILE A 139 6.13 15.49 10.42
N ILE A 140 5.82 16.21 9.33
CA ILE A 140 5.70 17.68 9.38
C ILE A 140 4.65 18.10 10.41
N TYR A 141 3.47 17.47 10.41
CA TYR A 141 2.39 17.79 11.36
C TYR A 141 2.68 17.28 12.77
N GLU A 142 3.24 16.07 12.93
CA GLU A 142 3.60 15.52 14.24
C GLU A 142 4.71 16.33 14.93
N LYS A 143 5.70 16.80 14.16
CA LYS A 143 6.84 17.56 14.69
C LYS A 143 6.51 19.02 14.98
N TYR A 144 5.56 19.58 14.24
CA TYR A 144 5.14 20.98 14.37
C TYR A 144 3.62 21.07 14.50
N PRO A 145 3.03 20.56 15.59
CA PRO A 145 1.58 20.50 15.76
C PRO A 145 0.92 21.89 15.73
N GLU A 146 1.67 22.96 15.98
CA GLU A 146 1.16 24.33 15.86
C GLU A 146 0.67 24.70 14.45
N ILE A 147 1.12 24.01 13.40
CA ILE A 147 0.72 24.30 12.01
C ILE A 147 -0.67 23.77 11.67
N ASP A 148 -1.22 22.86 12.49
CA ASP A 148 -2.52 22.22 12.26
C ASP A 148 -3.68 23.13 12.69
N VAL A 149 -3.67 24.38 12.21
CA VAL A 149 -4.66 25.41 12.59
C VAL A 149 -6.06 25.08 12.07
N PHE A 150 -6.15 24.25 11.03
CA PHE A 150 -7.39 23.85 10.37
C PHE A 150 -7.86 22.42 10.71
N GLU A 151 -7.21 21.74 11.66
CA GLU A 151 -7.54 20.37 12.07
C GLU A 151 -7.52 19.38 10.87
N ASP A 152 -6.47 19.47 10.07
CA ASP A 152 -6.27 18.68 8.86
C ASP A 152 -5.57 17.34 9.12
N MET A 153 -5.06 17.10 10.32
CA MET A 153 -4.30 15.89 10.61
C MET A 153 -5.06 14.61 10.24
N GLU A 154 -6.33 14.49 10.60
CA GLU A 154 -7.12 13.29 10.25
C GLU A 154 -7.28 13.13 8.72
N ARG A 155 -7.54 14.23 8.00
CA ARG A 155 -7.63 14.22 6.52
C ARG A 155 -6.30 13.80 5.91
N LEU A 156 -5.20 14.31 6.44
CA LEU A 156 -3.84 13.99 6.00
C LEU A 156 -3.53 12.50 6.17
N LEU A 157 -3.90 11.91 7.31
CA LEU A 157 -3.70 10.47 7.57
C LEU A 157 -4.49 9.59 6.59
N SER A 158 -5.62 10.08 6.06
CA SER A 158 -6.47 9.36 5.10
C SER A 158 -5.97 9.41 3.65
N LEU A 159 -4.95 10.21 3.33
CA LEU A 159 -4.42 10.33 1.97
C LEU A 159 -3.56 9.12 1.60
N GLY A 160 -3.92 8.45 0.50
CA GLY A 160 -3.08 7.42 -0.13
C GLY A 160 -1.77 7.97 -0.70
N ASN A 161 -0.82 7.08 -1.02
CA ASN A 161 0.54 7.44 -1.44
C ASN A 161 0.58 8.40 -2.63
N THR A 162 -0.24 8.16 -3.65
CA THR A 162 -0.30 9.02 -4.84
C THR A 162 -0.75 10.43 -4.47
N LEU A 163 -1.85 10.58 -3.73
CA LEU A 163 -2.36 11.89 -3.30
C LEU A 163 -1.37 12.61 -2.38
N ALA A 164 -0.76 11.90 -1.43
CA ALA A 164 0.23 12.47 -0.52
C ALA A 164 1.48 12.98 -1.25
N ARG A 165 1.95 12.26 -2.29
CA ARG A 165 3.04 12.71 -3.15
C ARG A 165 2.71 14.03 -3.85
N TYR A 166 1.49 14.18 -4.37
CA TYR A 166 1.08 15.42 -5.03
C TYR A 166 0.80 16.56 -4.03
N LEU A 167 0.28 16.25 -2.84
CA LEU A 167 0.19 17.23 -1.75
C LEU A 167 1.57 17.79 -1.39
N PHE A 168 2.60 16.93 -1.39
CA PHE A 168 3.96 17.38 -1.08
C PHE A 168 4.56 18.31 -2.15
N PHE A 169 4.10 18.22 -3.41
CA PHE A 169 4.37 19.24 -4.43
C PHE A 169 3.59 20.53 -4.15
N ASP A 170 2.32 20.42 -3.79
CA ASP A 170 1.46 21.57 -3.47
C ASP A 170 2.02 22.38 -2.28
N ILE A 171 2.58 21.70 -1.25
CA ILE A 171 3.25 22.35 -0.10
C ILE A 171 4.46 23.17 -0.56
N ALA A 172 5.29 22.62 -1.45
CA ALA A 172 6.47 23.34 -1.96
C ALA A 172 6.05 24.55 -2.81
N ASP A 173 5.03 24.39 -3.64
CA ASP A 173 4.50 25.47 -4.47
C ASP A 173 3.87 26.59 -3.62
N ALA A 174 3.16 26.24 -2.53
CA ALA A 174 2.58 27.22 -1.60
C ALA A 174 3.66 28.14 -0.99
N ILE A 175 4.79 27.57 -0.56
CA ILE A 175 5.93 28.36 -0.05
C ILE A 175 6.51 29.25 -1.16
N CYS A 176 6.67 28.71 -2.38
CA CYS A 176 7.14 29.49 -3.53
C CYS A 176 6.22 30.67 -3.86
N GLU A 177 4.90 30.45 -3.86
CA GLU A 177 3.90 31.45 -4.22
C GLU A 177 3.89 32.61 -3.23
N VAL A 178 3.91 32.34 -1.93
CA VAL A 178 3.82 33.38 -0.89
C VAL A 178 5.11 34.18 -0.70
N TYR A 179 6.26 33.54 -0.93
CA TYR A 179 7.58 34.17 -0.75
C TYR A 179 8.29 34.56 -2.05
N ASP A 180 7.63 34.39 -3.21
CA ASP A 180 8.19 34.66 -4.53
C ASP A 180 9.54 33.94 -4.77
N PHE A 181 9.68 32.72 -4.27
CA PHE A 181 10.88 31.93 -4.53
C PHE A 181 10.89 31.39 -5.96
N PRO A 182 12.04 31.38 -6.64
CA PRO A 182 12.13 30.91 -8.01
C PRO A 182 11.78 29.43 -8.08
N LEU A 183 10.76 29.10 -8.87
CA LEU A 183 10.45 27.71 -9.18
C LEU A 183 11.64 27.12 -9.95
N TYR A 184 12.02 25.87 -9.66
CA TYR A 184 13.21 25.24 -10.24
C TYR A 184 13.20 25.25 -11.80
N LYS A 185 12.04 25.35 -12.44
CA LYS A 185 11.89 25.49 -13.91
C LYS A 185 12.21 26.90 -14.46
N ASP A 186 12.24 27.95 -13.64
CA ASP A 186 12.61 29.31 -14.12
C ASP A 186 14.12 29.40 -14.44
N LYS A 187 14.95 28.57 -13.79
CA LYS A 187 16.41 28.57 -14.02
C LYS A 187 16.82 28.03 -15.39
N GLU A 188 15.98 27.26 -16.08
CA GLU A 188 16.28 26.79 -17.44
C GLU A 188 15.89 27.82 -18.51
N LYS A 189 14.86 28.65 -18.27
CA LYS A 189 14.48 29.73 -19.18
C LYS A 189 15.36 30.98 -19.03
N ASP A 190 15.81 31.29 -17.81
CA ASP A 190 16.66 32.47 -17.55
C ASP A 190 18.06 32.40 -18.19
N LYS A 191 18.54 31.21 -18.61
CA LYS A 191 19.81 31.09 -19.34
C LYS A 191 19.73 31.51 -20.81
N GLN A 192 18.54 31.74 -21.37
CA GLN A 192 18.38 32.20 -22.75
C GLN A 192 18.05 33.70 -22.87
N ASP A 193 17.63 34.38 -21.80
CA ASP A 193 17.10 35.77 -21.89
C ASP A 193 18.00 36.87 -21.29
N HIS A 194 19.26 36.58 -20.95
CA HIS A 194 20.23 37.58 -20.47
C HIS A 194 20.85 38.48 -21.55
N GLN A 195 20.09 38.84 -22.59
CA GLN A 195 20.36 40.00 -23.43
C GLN A 195 19.11 40.86 -23.63
N GLY A 196 18.71 41.52 -22.55
CA GLY A 196 17.98 42.78 -22.66
C GLY A 196 16.72 42.83 -21.84
N LYS A 197 16.75 43.60 -20.75
CA LYS A 197 15.90 44.80 -20.62
C LYS A 197 16.25 45.58 -19.36
N LYS A 198 16.79 46.77 -19.60
CA LYS A 198 16.79 47.89 -18.66
C LYS A 198 15.34 48.36 -18.44
N LYS A 199 15.02 48.64 -17.18
CA LYS A 199 14.05 49.61 -16.63
C LYS A 199 12.59 49.50 -17.11
N ILE A 200 11.66 49.49 -16.16
CA ILE A 200 10.69 50.58 -15.92
C ILE A 200 9.94 50.29 -14.61
N GLU A 201 10.01 51.23 -13.67
CA GLU A 201 9.08 51.37 -12.55
C GLU A 201 7.80 52.09 -13.03
N LYS A 202 6.62 51.60 -12.64
CA LYS A 202 5.53 52.37 -11.99
C LYS A 202 4.20 51.60 -11.88
N ALA A 203 3.82 51.34 -10.62
CA ALA A 203 2.51 51.39 -9.96
C ALA A 203 1.17 51.09 -10.68
N GLU A 204 0.51 50.07 -10.11
CA GLU A 204 -0.91 49.95 -9.70
C GLU A 204 -2.04 49.46 -10.64
N LYS A 205 -2.70 48.40 -10.15
CA LYS A 205 -4.11 47.95 -10.34
C LYS A 205 -4.55 47.26 -11.64
N GLN A 206 -3.62 46.66 -12.36
CA GLN A 206 -3.90 45.49 -13.21
C GLN A 206 -2.78 44.48 -12.92
N LEU A 207 -3.07 43.17 -12.87
CA LEU A 207 -2.01 42.15 -12.86
C LEU A 207 -1.03 42.54 -13.97
N SER A 208 0.20 42.92 -13.60
CA SER A 208 1.20 43.32 -14.59
C SER A 208 1.31 42.17 -15.60
N HIS A 209 1.47 42.47 -16.89
CA HIS A 209 1.58 41.44 -17.92
C HIS A 209 2.59 40.33 -17.53
N GLU A 210 3.66 40.70 -16.83
CA GLU A 210 4.62 39.76 -16.25
C GLU A 210 4.05 38.87 -15.14
N GLN A 211 3.25 39.42 -14.23
CA GLN A 211 2.56 38.65 -13.18
C GLN A 211 1.50 37.71 -13.78
N ALA A 212 0.79 38.16 -14.82
CA ALA A 212 -0.17 37.33 -15.55
C ALA A 212 0.52 36.15 -16.23
N LEU A 213 1.66 36.38 -16.90
CA LEU A 213 2.46 35.30 -17.51
C LEU A 213 2.97 34.31 -16.47
N LYS A 214 3.49 34.78 -15.32
CA LYS A 214 3.91 33.90 -14.21
C LYS A 214 2.74 33.04 -13.72
N LYS A 215 1.55 33.63 -13.56
CA LYS A 215 0.36 32.89 -13.13
C LYS A 215 -0.09 31.86 -14.17
N VAL A 216 -0.01 32.17 -15.47
CA VAL A 216 -0.30 31.21 -16.54
C VAL A 216 0.65 30.02 -16.48
N VAL A 217 1.96 30.25 -16.37
CA VAL A 217 2.96 29.17 -16.26
C VAL A 217 2.73 28.31 -15.01
N GLN A 218 2.36 28.92 -13.88
CA GLN A 218 2.00 28.19 -12.67
C GLN A 218 0.76 27.32 -12.87
N LEU A 219 -0.30 27.87 -13.49
CA LEU A 219 -1.53 27.13 -13.78
C LEU A 219 -1.29 25.99 -14.76
N GLU A 220 -0.49 26.19 -15.81
CA GLU A 220 -0.09 25.13 -16.75
C GLU A 220 0.67 24.01 -16.05
N ASN A 221 1.66 24.34 -15.21
CA ASN A 221 2.39 23.33 -14.42
C ASN A 221 1.48 22.59 -13.43
N THR A 222 0.51 23.28 -12.85
CA THR A 222 -0.47 22.67 -11.93
C THR A 222 -1.40 21.74 -12.68
N LEU A 223 -1.83 22.12 -13.88
CA LEU A 223 -2.66 21.31 -14.76
C LEU A 223 -1.91 20.05 -15.21
N GLU A 224 -0.69 20.19 -15.71
CA GLU A 224 0.17 19.06 -16.12
C GLU A 224 0.36 18.06 -14.97
N ARG A 225 0.63 18.56 -13.76
CA ARG A 225 0.76 17.70 -12.56
C ARG A 225 -0.56 17.06 -12.17
N THR A 226 -1.67 17.76 -12.31
CA THR A 226 -3.01 17.22 -12.01
C THR A 226 -3.38 16.11 -13.00
N ASP A 227 -3.07 16.25 -14.27
CA ASP A 227 -3.29 15.22 -15.28
C ASP A 227 -2.41 13.99 -15.02
N ALA A 228 -1.13 14.20 -14.69
CA ALA A 228 -0.24 13.11 -14.27
C ALA A 228 -0.78 12.39 -13.02
N MET A 229 -1.32 13.15 -12.05
CA MET A 229 -1.94 12.58 -10.86
C MET A 229 -3.14 11.71 -11.20
N LEU A 230 -4.03 12.17 -12.08
CA LEU A 230 -5.21 11.41 -12.49
C LEU A 230 -4.80 10.12 -13.21
N GLN A 231 -3.80 10.17 -14.08
CA GLN A 231 -3.26 8.98 -14.76
C GLN A 231 -2.67 7.97 -13.77
N ASP A 232 -1.92 8.44 -12.78
CA ASP A 232 -1.32 7.55 -11.77
C ASP A 232 -2.38 6.96 -10.83
N LEU A 233 -3.40 7.73 -10.45
CA LEU A 233 -4.57 7.22 -9.71
C LEU A 233 -5.34 6.18 -10.52
N GLN A 234 -5.51 6.39 -11.82
CA GLN A 234 -6.18 5.43 -12.69
C GLN A 234 -5.40 4.11 -12.78
N LYS A 235 -4.07 4.17 -12.94
CA LYS A 235 -3.22 2.97 -12.92
C LYS A 235 -3.29 2.23 -11.58
N GLU A 236 -3.31 2.97 -10.47
CA GLU A 236 -3.46 2.39 -9.13
C GLU A 236 -4.81 1.69 -8.98
N PHE A 237 -5.88 2.31 -9.45
CA PHE A 237 -7.22 1.74 -9.47
C PHE A 237 -7.30 0.47 -10.32
N ASP A 238 -6.71 0.45 -11.52
CA ASP A 238 -6.69 -0.72 -12.39
C ASP A 238 -5.97 -1.91 -11.72
N VAL A 239 -4.85 -1.67 -11.04
CA VAL A 239 -4.13 -2.70 -10.29
C VAL A 239 -4.98 -3.24 -9.14
N GLN A 240 -5.58 -2.35 -8.33
CA GLN A 240 -6.44 -2.75 -7.21
C GLN A 240 -7.67 -3.54 -7.70
N LEU A 241 -8.23 -3.17 -8.84
CA LEU A 241 -9.37 -3.86 -9.43
C LEU A 241 -8.99 -5.30 -9.83
N GLU A 242 -7.83 -5.51 -10.44
CA GLU A 242 -7.35 -6.85 -10.81
C GLU A 242 -6.98 -7.71 -9.59
N GLU A 243 -6.43 -7.10 -8.55
CA GLU A 243 -6.19 -7.78 -7.26
C GLU A 243 -7.50 -8.18 -6.58
N SER A 244 -8.50 -7.29 -6.57
CA SER A 244 -9.82 -7.56 -6.00
C SER A 244 -10.52 -8.73 -6.72
N LYS A 245 -10.51 -8.74 -8.06
CA LYS A 245 -11.06 -9.86 -8.85
C LYS A 245 -10.36 -11.18 -8.50
N SER A 246 -9.03 -11.16 -8.39
CA SER A 246 -8.25 -12.35 -8.05
C SER A 246 -8.59 -12.88 -6.65
N LYS A 247 -8.77 -11.96 -5.69
CA LYS A 247 -9.14 -12.29 -4.31
C LYS A 247 -10.56 -12.85 -4.22
N GLU A 248 -11.54 -12.24 -4.88
CA GLU A 248 -12.92 -12.74 -4.92
C GLU A 248 -13.00 -14.14 -5.53
N LEU A 249 -12.26 -14.39 -6.61
CA LEU A 249 -12.19 -15.72 -7.22
C LEU A 249 -11.57 -16.75 -6.26
N ALA A 250 -10.48 -16.39 -5.58
CA ALA A 250 -9.86 -17.26 -4.58
C ALA A 250 -10.80 -17.56 -3.41
N GLU A 251 -11.55 -16.56 -2.91
CA GLU A 251 -12.56 -16.75 -1.87
C GLU A 251 -13.71 -17.67 -2.33
N PHE A 252 -14.12 -17.57 -3.59
CA PHE A 252 -15.11 -18.48 -4.17
C PHE A 252 -14.63 -19.93 -4.15
N PHE A 253 -13.40 -20.20 -4.60
CA PHE A 253 -12.83 -21.55 -4.56
C PHE A 253 -12.55 -22.04 -3.13
N ALA A 254 -12.18 -21.14 -2.21
CA ALA A 254 -12.02 -21.47 -0.79
C ALA A 254 -13.35 -21.91 -0.18
N LYS A 255 -14.47 -21.25 -0.53
CA LYS A 255 -15.81 -21.68 -0.13
C LYS A 255 -16.14 -23.06 -0.70
N LEU A 256 -15.86 -23.32 -1.98
CA LEU A 256 -16.08 -24.65 -2.58
C LEU A 256 -15.33 -25.76 -1.84
N ASN A 257 -14.13 -25.48 -1.31
CA ASN A 257 -13.36 -26.46 -0.56
C ASN A 257 -13.55 -26.39 0.97
N SER A 258 -14.51 -25.61 1.46
CA SER A 258 -14.79 -25.55 2.89
C SER A 258 -15.57 -26.77 3.38
N GLU A 259 -15.41 -27.13 4.66
CA GLU A 259 -16.13 -28.24 5.29
C GLU A 259 -17.66 -28.07 5.19
N LYS A 260 -18.17 -26.82 5.21
CA LYS A 260 -19.59 -26.50 5.07
C LYS A 260 -20.21 -27.03 3.77
N TYR A 261 -19.44 -27.01 2.68
CA TYR A 261 -19.88 -27.50 1.38
C TYR A 261 -19.34 -28.91 1.07
N GLY A 262 -18.70 -29.57 2.05
CA GLY A 262 -18.22 -30.94 1.92
C GLY A 262 -16.93 -31.09 1.12
N CYS A 263 -16.07 -30.06 1.08
CA CYS A 263 -14.79 -30.10 0.37
C CYS A 263 -14.94 -30.52 -1.11
N ILE A 264 -15.83 -29.85 -1.85
CA ILE A 264 -16.26 -30.24 -3.20
C ILE A 264 -15.06 -30.48 -4.13
N LEU A 265 -14.04 -29.63 -4.05
CA LEU A 265 -12.86 -29.76 -4.92
C LEU A 265 -12.10 -31.06 -4.65
N ASP A 266 -11.93 -31.44 -3.37
CA ASP A 266 -11.30 -32.71 -3.00
C ASP A 266 -12.14 -33.91 -3.46
N GLU A 267 -13.47 -33.83 -3.30
CA GLU A 267 -14.40 -34.89 -3.73
C GLU A 267 -14.36 -35.11 -5.25
N LEU A 268 -14.28 -34.04 -6.05
CA LEU A 268 -14.09 -34.15 -7.50
C LEU A 268 -12.83 -34.98 -7.83
N LEU A 269 -11.73 -34.76 -7.11
CA LEU A 269 -10.48 -35.54 -7.30
C LEU A 269 -10.64 -37.00 -6.86
N VAL A 270 -11.36 -37.26 -5.76
CA VAL A 270 -11.62 -38.61 -5.26
C VAL A 270 -12.48 -39.40 -6.25
N VAL A 271 -13.59 -38.81 -6.73
CA VAL A 271 -14.50 -39.41 -7.71
C VAL A 271 -13.75 -39.73 -9.00
N ASN A 272 -12.97 -38.78 -9.54
CA ASN A 272 -12.24 -39.02 -10.80
C ASN A 272 -11.23 -40.17 -10.68
N LYS A 273 -10.48 -40.25 -9.57
CA LYS A 273 -9.59 -41.40 -9.31
C LYS A 273 -10.37 -42.71 -9.13
N GLY A 274 -11.53 -42.67 -8.48
CA GLY A 274 -12.40 -43.83 -8.31
C GLY A 274 -12.85 -44.38 -9.65
N VAL A 275 -13.30 -43.51 -10.55
CA VAL A 275 -13.71 -43.86 -11.92
C VAL A 275 -12.55 -44.43 -12.72
N ASP A 276 -11.36 -43.82 -12.64
CA ASP A 276 -10.17 -44.33 -13.31
C ASP A 276 -9.77 -45.72 -12.81
N ARG A 277 -9.96 -46.03 -11.51
CA ARG A 277 -9.74 -47.37 -10.96
C ARG A 277 -10.75 -48.39 -11.48
N LEU A 278 -12.05 -48.04 -11.49
CA LEU A 278 -13.10 -48.94 -11.98
C LEU A 278 -12.91 -49.29 -13.47
N ARG A 279 -12.49 -48.32 -14.28
CA ARG A 279 -12.13 -48.54 -15.68
C ARG A 279 -10.94 -49.50 -15.83
N LYS A 280 -9.92 -49.38 -14.97
CA LYS A 280 -8.75 -50.28 -14.99
C LYS A 280 -9.08 -51.71 -14.55
N SER A 281 -10.11 -51.90 -13.73
CA SER A 281 -10.58 -53.22 -13.32
C SER A 281 -11.58 -53.85 -14.29
N ASN A 282 -11.73 -53.32 -15.52
CA ASN A 282 -12.73 -53.74 -16.51
C ASN A 282 -14.16 -53.78 -15.96
N TYR A 283 -14.50 -52.89 -15.02
CA TYR A 283 -15.85 -52.80 -14.49
C TYR A 283 -16.74 -51.98 -15.45
N GLU A 284 -17.86 -52.56 -15.86
CA GLU A 284 -18.86 -51.86 -16.69
C GLU A 284 -19.72 -50.95 -15.83
N LEU A 285 -19.60 -49.63 -16.07
CA LEU A 285 -20.39 -48.62 -15.36
C LEU A 285 -21.78 -48.49 -16.00
N PRO A 286 -22.86 -48.37 -15.20
CA PRO A 286 -24.20 -48.12 -15.71
C PRO A 286 -24.26 -46.88 -16.62
N ILE A 287 -25.05 -46.95 -17.69
CA ILE A 287 -25.10 -45.89 -18.70
C ILE A 287 -25.74 -44.61 -18.11
N GLU A 288 -26.64 -44.78 -17.15
CA GLU A 288 -27.37 -43.73 -16.46
C GLU A 288 -26.43 -42.77 -15.70
N ILE A 289 -25.28 -43.26 -15.22
CA ILE A 289 -24.31 -42.44 -14.47
C ILE A 289 -23.26 -41.78 -15.37
N ASN A 290 -23.20 -42.11 -16.67
CA ASN A 290 -22.19 -41.53 -17.58
C ASN A 290 -22.30 -40.00 -17.67
N GLY A 291 -23.52 -39.45 -17.65
CA GLY A 291 -23.73 -38.00 -17.66
C GLY A 291 -23.08 -37.30 -16.47
N LEU A 292 -23.20 -37.89 -15.27
CA LEU A 292 -22.57 -37.38 -14.05
C LEU A 292 -21.04 -37.43 -14.15
N LEU A 293 -20.49 -38.50 -14.71
CA LEU A 293 -19.04 -38.63 -14.89
C LEU A 293 -18.48 -37.59 -15.88
N ILE A 294 -19.23 -37.29 -16.95
CA ILE A 294 -18.87 -36.22 -17.88
C ILE A 294 -18.90 -34.87 -17.17
N MET A 295 -19.95 -34.60 -16.36
CA MET A 295 -20.05 -33.38 -15.57
C MET A 295 -18.86 -33.23 -14.62
N VAL A 296 -18.51 -34.26 -13.85
CA VAL A 296 -17.34 -34.25 -12.95
C VAL A 296 -16.05 -33.96 -13.71
N LYS A 297 -15.83 -34.59 -14.88
CA LYS A 297 -14.66 -34.28 -15.71
C LYS A 297 -14.63 -32.85 -16.21
N LYS A 298 -15.79 -32.30 -16.62
CA LYS A 298 -15.90 -30.91 -17.07
C LYS A 298 -15.70 -29.92 -15.93
N LEU A 299 -16.18 -30.22 -14.72
CA LEU A 299 -15.91 -29.41 -13.53
C LEU A 299 -14.42 -29.42 -13.16
N ILE A 300 -13.76 -30.59 -13.19
CA ILE A 300 -12.31 -30.68 -12.98
C ILE A 300 -11.55 -29.89 -14.04
N GLN A 301 -11.99 -29.97 -15.30
CA GLN A 301 -11.40 -29.18 -16.38
C GLN A 301 -11.58 -27.68 -16.12
N PHE A 302 -12.77 -27.23 -15.75
CA PHE A 302 -13.04 -25.83 -15.40
C PHE A 302 -12.16 -25.33 -14.25
N VAL A 303 -11.97 -26.12 -13.20
CA VAL A 303 -11.07 -25.79 -12.07
C VAL A 303 -9.63 -25.62 -12.57
N ARG A 304 -9.16 -26.52 -13.45
CA ARG A 304 -7.81 -26.44 -14.04
C ARG A 304 -7.65 -25.26 -15.01
N ASP A 305 -8.66 -25.00 -15.85
CA ASP A 305 -8.69 -23.87 -16.78
C ASP A 305 -8.74 -22.53 -16.03
N SER A 306 -9.22 -22.54 -14.78
CA SER A 306 -9.14 -21.42 -13.84
C SER A 306 -7.79 -21.33 -13.12
N HIS A 307 -6.82 -22.18 -13.48
CA HIS A 307 -5.48 -22.26 -12.88
C HIS A 307 -5.48 -22.56 -11.38
N ILE A 308 -6.51 -23.29 -10.93
CA ILE A 308 -6.66 -23.76 -9.55
C ILE A 308 -6.13 -25.18 -9.47
N GLU A 309 -5.05 -25.36 -8.71
CA GLU A 309 -4.33 -26.63 -8.63
C GLU A 309 -4.29 -27.19 -7.20
N PRO A 310 -4.36 -28.53 -7.04
CA PRO A 310 -4.19 -29.19 -5.75
C PRO A 310 -2.72 -29.15 -5.29
N ILE A 311 -2.49 -28.90 -4.01
CA ILE A 311 -1.13 -28.86 -3.42
C ILE A 311 -0.64 -30.28 -3.10
N MET A 312 -1.47 -31.07 -2.42
CA MET A 312 -1.13 -32.44 -2.01
C MET A 312 -2.09 -33.48 -2.58
N LYS A 313 -1.63 -34.72 -2.74
CA LYS A 313 -2.48 -35.79 -3.25
C LYS A 313 -3.39 -36.33 -2.13
N VAL A 314 -4.71 -36.12 -2.24
CA VAL A 314 -5.71 -36.68 -1.31
C VAL A 314 -5.51 -38.20 -1.15
N ASN A 315 -5.60 -38.67 0.09
CA ASN A 315 -5.40 -40.06 0.54
C ASN A 315 -3.97 -40.62 0.35
N SER A 316 -2.97 -39.80 0.01
CA SER A 316 -1.58 -40.27 0.03
C SER A 316 -1.03 -40.32 1.44
N VAL A 317 -0.25 -41.36 1.72
CA VAL A 317 0.49 -41.54 2.98
C VAL A 317 1.96 -41.26 2.72
N ARG A 318 2.60 -40.47 3.58
CA ARG A 318 4.00 -40.04 3.44
C ARG A 318 4.65 -39.90 4.81
N GLU A 319 5.96 -40.10 4.88
CA GLU A 319 6.76 -39.67 6.04
C GLU A 319 7.17 -38.21 5.86
N VAL A 320 7.06 -37.43 6.93
CA VAL A 320 7.34 -35.99 6.96
C VAL A 320 8.14 -35.63 8.21
N VAL A 321 8.98 -34.61 8.10
CA VAL A 321 9.54 -33.89 9.25
C VAL A 321 8.75 -32.61 9.52
N ALA A 322 9.00 -31.94 10.66
CA ALA A 322 8.26 -30.74 11.05
C ALA A 322 8.23 -29.64 9.98
N SER A 323 9.34 -29.42 9.25
CA SER A 323 9.43 -28.42 8.18
C SER A 323 8.56 -28.74 6.96
N ASP A 324 8.28 -30.01 6.67
CA ASP A 324 7.52 -30.42 5.48
C ASP A 324 6.03 -30.08 5.58
N ILE A 325 5.52 -29.89 6.80
CA ILE A 325 4.10 -29.67 7.09
C ILE A 325 3.83 -28.34 7.81
N GLU A 326 4.82 -27.44 7.87
CA GLU A 326 4.69 -26.11 8.50
C GLU A 326 3.49 -25.31 7.94
N TYR A 327 3.20 -25.50 6.64
CA TYR A 327 2.10 -24.83 5.95
C TYR A 327 0.82 -25.68 5.83
N CYS A 328 0.73 -26.78 6.58
CA CYS A 328 -0.42 -27.68 6.62
C CYS A 328 -1.18 -27.57 7.95
N ASN A 329 -2.46 -27.90 7.92
CA ASN A 329 -3.24 -28.13 9.13
C ASN A 329 -2.99 -29.57 9.58
N TYR A 330 -2.07 -29.73 10.54
CA TYR A 330 -1.68 -31.03 11.09
C TYR A 330 -2.56 -31.44 12.27
N ASP A 331 -3.13 -32.64 12.21
CA ASP A 331 -3.89 -33.31 13.27
C ASP A 331 -3.09 -34.52 13.78
N GLY A 332 -2.39 -34.34 14.91
CA GLY A 332 -1.51 -35.34 15.51
C GLY A 332 -0.74 -34.84 16.71
N SER A 333 0.24 -35.63 17.16
CA SER A 333 1.11 -35.32 18.30
C SER A 333 2.22 -34.33 17.93
N PRO A 334 2.64 -33.40 18.82
CA PRO A 334 3.74 -32.47 18.54
C PRO A 334 5.05 -33.17 18.17
N PHE A 335 5.86 -32.55 17.31
CA PHE A 335 7.22 -33.03 17.01
C PHE A 335 8.16 -32.67 18.17
N GLU A 336 8.90 -33.64 18.69
CA GLU A 336 9.84 -33.49 19.79
C GLU A 336 11.22 -33.01 19.32
N SER A 337 11.59 -33.30 18.07
CA SER A 337 12.79 -32.75 17.43
C SER A 337 12.56 -32.39 15.95
N PRO A 338 13.33 -31.44 15.39
CA PRO A 338 13.24 -31.08 13.97
C PRO A 338 13.48 -32.25 13.00
N GLU A 339 14.26 -33.25 13.41
CA GLU A 339 14.59 -34.44 12.62
C GLU A 339 13.61 -35.60 12.82
N GLU A 340 12.66 -35.48 13.76
CA GLU A 340 11.66 -36.51 14.00
C GLU A 340 10.78 -36.70 12.76
N LYS A 341 10.66 -37.96 12.33
CA LYS A 341 9.82 -38.33 11.20
C LYS A 341 8.51 -38.92 11.69
N LYS A 342 7.40 -38.37 11.20
CA LYS A 342 6.06 -38.90 11.45
C LYS A 342 5.41 -39.33 10.15
N LYS A 343 4.60 -40.39 10.23
CA LYS A 343 3.82 -40.87 9.10
C LYS A 343 2.47 -40.16 9.11
N ILE A 344 2.15 -39.49 8.00
CA ILE A 344 0.91 -38.74 7.86
C ILE A 344 0.11 -39.20 6.65
N LYS A 345 -1.21 -39.02 6.73
CA LYS A 345 -2.17 -39.19 5.64
C LYS A 345 -2.78 -37.85 5.27
N VAL A 346 -2.79 -37.55 3.98
CA VAL A 346 -3.44 -36.34 3.45
C VAL A 346 -4.95 -36.54 3.43
N ILE A 347 -5.66 -35.77 4.27
CA ILE A 347 -7.12 -35.74 4.35
C ILE A 347 -7.70 -34.79 3.32
N SER A 348 -7.15 -33.57 3.22
CA SER A 348 -7.53 -32.56 2.23
C SER A 348 -6.30 -32.13 1.44
N SER A 349 -6.48 -31.91 0.13
CA SER A 349 -5.39 -31.59 -0.78
C SER A 349 -4.70 -30.27 -0.46
N GLY A 350 -5.48 -29.29 0.02
CA GLY A 350 -5.09 -27.89 -0.10
C GLY A 350 -5.08 -27.44 -1.56
N TRP A 351 -5.33 -26.15 -1.80
CA TRP A 351 -5.53 -25.61 -3.13
C TRP A 351 -4.81 -24.28 -3.28
N VAL A 352 -4.31 -24.01 -4.48
CA VAL A 352 -3.58 -22.79 -4.83
C VAL A 352 -4.07 -22.25 -6.16
N TYR A 353 -4.17 -20.93 -6.25
CA TYR A 353 -4.31 -20.21 -7.51
C TYR A 353 -2.91 -19.95 -8.07
N LYS A 354 -2.49 -20.79 -9.00
CA LYS A 354 -1.09 -20.86 -9.46
C LYS A 354 -0.58 -19.58 -10.11
N ASP A 355 -1.38 -18.98 -10.99
CA ASP A 355 -0.98 -17.77 -11.73
C ASP A 355 -0.80 -16.55 -10.83
N LYS A 356 -1.41 -16.56 -9.64
CA LYS A 356 -1.40 -15.46 -8.67
C LYS A 356 -0.60 -15.79 -7.41
N ASP A 357 0.01 -16.98 -7.35
CA ASP A 357 0.71 -17.53 -6.18
C ASP A 357 -0.09 -17.37 -4.87
N LEU A 358 -1.41 -17.56 -4.96
CA LEU A 358 -2.34 -17.28 -3.86
C LEU A 358 -2.88 -18.59 -3.29
N GLN A 359 -2.63 -18.84 -2.00
CA GLN A 359 -3.15 -20.02 -1.31
C GLN A 359 -4.66 -19.90 -1.06
N ILE A 360 -5.43 -20.83 -1.58
CA ILE A 360 -6.90 -20.89 -1.44
C ILE A 360 -7.28 -21.64 -0.16
N SER A 361 -6.63 -22.78 0.10
CA SER A 361 -6.83 -23.55 1.32
C SER A 361 -5.59 -24.34 1.68
N ARG A 362 -5.29 -24.44 2.99
CA ARG A 362 -4.18 -25.25 3.50
C ARG A 362 -4.49 -26.74 3.37
N PRO A 363 -3.51 -27.60 3.02
CA PRO A 363 -3.68 -29.04 3.10
C PRO A 363 -4.00 -29.46 4.53
N LYS A 364 -4.88 -30.43 4.71
CA LYS A 364 -5.18 -31.04 6.02
C LYS A 364 -4.54 -32.42 6.05
N VAL A 365 -3.66 -32.66 7.01
CA VAL A 365 -2.92 -33.91 7.16
C VAL A 365 -3.15 -34.46 8.56
N LYS A 366 -3.24 -35.79 8.66
CA LYS A 366 -3.47 -36.48 9.93
C LYS A 366 -2.39 -37.51 10.17
N GLU A 367 -1.86 -37.58 11.38
CA GLU A 367 -0.92 -38.61 11.79
C GLU A 367 -1.55 -40.01 11.68
N GLU A 368 -0.87 -40.94 11.00
CA GLU A 368 -1.20 -42.37 11.05
C GLU A 368 -0.40 -43.02 12.16
N LYS A 369 -1.12 -43.70 13.08
CA LYS A 369 -0.54 -44.51 14.15
C LYS A 369 -0.14 -45.89 13.65
#